data_AF-A0A1V4DP14-F1
#
_entry.id   AF-A0A1V4DP14-F1
#
_cell.length_a   1.000
_cell.length_b   1.000
_cell.length_c   1.000
_cell.angle_alpha   90.00
_cell.angle_beta   90.00
_cell.angle_gamma   90.00
#
_symmetry.space_group_name_H-M   'P 1'
#
loop_
_entity.id
_entity.type
_entity.pdbx_description
1 polymer ?
#
loop_
_entity_poly.entity_id
_entity_poly.type
_entity_poly.pdbx_seq_one_letter_code
_entity_poly.pdbx_strand_id
1 'polypeptide(L)'
;MQYPPHQAPGAQFPPQQAQKKNLTFGLLTLLGGGLVAVGSFLPWVTITAPILGTISRNGIDGGGDGVVSLVVGAILFAIGLARVTASVPGWLQRVPIALGALAGLVAVVDFGSVNDKLAQLPSSSSAFVAASVGPGLYMVAIGAVFSVIGGLVTDPAKTNRS
;
A
#
# COMPACT_ATOMS: atom_id res chain seq x y z
N MET A 1 22.33 -56.24 -43.15
CA MET A 1 22.35 -55.88 -41.71
C MET A 1 21.88 -54.44 -41.60
N GLN A 2 20.65 -54.24 -41.13
CA GLN A 2 19.99 -52.95 -41.06
C GLN A 2 20.14 -52.44 -39.62
N TYR A 3 20.89 -51.35 -39.43
CA TYR A 3 21.06 -50.77 -38.09
C TYR A 3 19.71 -50.22 -37.61
N PRO A 4 19.28 -50.51 -36.37
CA PRO A 4 18.06 -49.91 -35.82
C PRO A 4 18.26 -48.40 -35.66
N PRO A 5 17.20 -47.58 -35.88
CA PRO A 5 17.28 -46.14 -35.71
C PRO A 5 17.55 -45.80 -34.24
N HIS A 6 18.64 -45.08 -33.99
CA HIS A 6 18.96 -44.51 -32.69
C HIS A 6 17.84 -43.53 -32.30
N GLN A 7 17.00 -43.91 -31.33
CA GLN A 7 16.08 -42.98 -30.68
C GLN A 7 16.93 -41.95 -29.93
N ALA A 8 16.91 -40.69 -30.39
CA ALA A 8 17.52 -39.59 -29.66
C ALA A 8 16.92 -39.56 -28.24
N PRO A 9 17.73 -39.51 -27.17
CA PRO A 9 17.24 -39.34 -25.80
C PRO A 9 16.31 -38.14 -25.79
N GLY A 10 15.03 -38.37 -25.50
CA GLY A 10 14.02 -37.34 -25.49
C GLY A 10 14.52 -36.18 -24.65
N ALA A 11 14.75 -35.03 -25.29
CA ALA A 11 14.98 -33.78 -24.60
C ALA A 11 13.71 -33.50 -23.78
N GLN A 12 13.70 -33.99 -22.54
CA GLN A 12 12.74 -33.60 -21.54
C GLN A 12 13.03 -32.13 -21.27
N PHE A 13 12.40 -31.24 -22.04
CA PHE A 13 12.25 -29.87 -21.62
C PHE A 13 11.63 -29.96 -20.22
N PRO A 14 12.29 -29.48 -19.15
CA PRO A 14 11.66 -29.45 -17.85
C PRO A 14 10.32 -28.77 -18.07
N PRO A 15 9.20 -29.33 -17.58
CA PRO A 15 7.91 -28.69 -17.73
C PRO A 15 8.13 -27.26 -17.27
N GLN A 16 7.94 -26.30 -18.18
CA GLN A 16 7.96 -24.89 -17.83
C GLN A 16 6.90 -24.79 -16.74
N GLN A 17 7.34 -24.82 -15.48
CA GLN A 17 6.45 -24.65 -14.35
C GLN A 17 5.98 -23.23 -14.54
N ALA A 18 4.81 -23.09 -15.16
CA ALA A 18 4.18 -21.82 -15.42
C ALA A 18 4.15 -21.13 -14.06
N GLN A 19 5.06 -20.17 -13.89
CA GLN A 19 5.27 -19.50 -12.63
C GLN A 19 3.91 -18.90 -12.30
N LYS A 20 3.17 -19.54 -11.38
CA LYS A 20 1.79 -19.15 -11.11
C LYS A 20 1.88 -17.69 -10.72
N LYS A 21 1.36 -16.83 -11.60
CA LYS A 21 1.35 -15.40 -11.38
C LYS A 21 0.59 -15.22 -10.07
N ASN A 22 1.28 -14.75 -9.05
CA ASN A 22 0.76 -14.57 -7.70
C ASN A 22 -0.21 -13.37 -7.70
N LEU A 23 -1.34 -13.53 -8.39
CA LEU A 23 -2.32 -12.49 -8.69
C LEU A 23 -2.86 -11.85 -7.42
N THR A 24 -3.09 -12.65 -6.37
CA THR A 24 -3.55 -12.17 -5.06
C THR A 24 -2.65 -11.08 -4.48
N PHE A 25 -1.33 -11.28 -4.51
CA PHE A 25 -0.36 -10.33 -3.96
C PHE A 25 -0.22 -9.07 -4.83
N GLY A 26 -0.31 -9.24 -6.15
CA GLY A 26 -0.41 -8.11 -7.09
C GLY A 26 -1.65 -7.26 -6.83
N LEU A 27 -2.81 -7.89 -6.62
CA LEU A 27 -4.07 -7.21 -6.32
C LEU A 27 -4.05 -6.51 -4.95
N LEU A 28 -3.49 -7.13 -3.91
CA LEU A 28 -3.32 -6.49 -2.60
C LEU A 28 -2.45 -5.24 -2.69
N THR A 29 -1.35 -5.31 -3.45
CA THR A 29 -0.47 -4.15 -3.66
C THR A 29 -1.20 -3.06 -4.46
N LEU A 30 -1.94 -3.44 -5.50
CA LEU A 30 -2.72 -2.51 -6.33
C LEU A 30 -3.78 -1.78 -5.48
N LEU A 31 -4.59 -2.54 -4.75
CA LEU A 31 -5.63 -1.99 -3.87
C LEU A 31 -5.02 -1.14 -2.77
N GLY A 32 -3.93 -1.61 -2.15
CA GLY A 32 -3.20 -0.87 -1.13
C GLY A 32 -2.69 0.49 -1.62
N GLY A 33 -2.03 0.52 -2.78
CA GLY A 33 -1.58 1.76 -3.41
C GLY A 33 -2.73 2.71 -3.77
N GLY A 34 -3.83 2.16 -4.28
CA GLY A 34 -5.05 2.94 -4.57
C GLY A 34 -5.68 3.56 -3.32
N LEU A 35 -5.77 2.79 -2.23
CA LEU A 35 -6.26 3.27 -0.93
C LEU A 35 -5.39 4.41 -0.38
N VAL A 36 -4.06 4.26 -0.42
CA VAL A 36 -3.12 5.31 0.01
C VAL A 36 -3.27 6.57 -0.83
N ALA A 37 -3.32 6.44 -2.15
CA ALA A 37 -3.47 7.57 -3.06
C ALA A 37 -4.79 8.31 -2.84
N VAL A 38 -5.92 7.59 -2.80
CA VAL A 38 -7.25 8.17 -2.57
C VAL A 38 -7.35 8.78 -1.17
N GLY A 39 -6.85 8.09 -0.15
CA GLY A 39 -6.85 8.56 1.23
C GLY A 39 -6.11 9.89 1.43
N SER A 40 -5.17 10.23 0.54
CA SER A 40 -4.45 11.51 0.57
C SER A 40 -5.33 12.71 0.19
N PHE A 41 -6.40 12.50 -0.59
CA PHE A 41 -7.38 13.53 -0.96
C PHE A 41 -8.54 13.64 0.04
N LEU A 42 -8.70 12.65 0.93
CA LEU A 42 -9.75 12.67 1.94
C LEU A 42 -9.37 13.57 3.12
N PRO A 43 -10.36 14.02 3.92
CA PRO A 43 -10.10 14.74 5.16
C PRO A 43 -9.18 13.93 6.09
N TRP A 44 -8.10 14.55 6.54
CA TRP A 44 -7.19 14.04 7.57
C TRP A 44 -7.52 14.62 8.94
N VAL A 45 -8.05 15.84 8.95
CA VAL A 45 -8.59 16.48 10.15
C VAL A 45 -9.92 17.14 9.82
N THR A 46 -10.86 17.00 10.74
CA THR A 46 -12.18 17.62 10.67
C THR A 46 -12.40 18.43 11.94
N ILE A 47 -12.89 19.65 11.79
CA ILE A 47 -13.24 20.56 12.88
C ILE A 47 -14.69 20.98 12.68
N THR A 48 -15.53 20.73 13.67
CA THR A 48 -16.95 21.08 13.66
C THR A 48 -17.23 22.07 14.78
N ALA A 49 -17.80 23.23 14.42
CA ALA A 49 -18.25 24.24 15.37
C ALA A 49 -19.73 24.60 15.12
N PRO A 50 -20.54 24.86 16.17
CA PRO A 50 -21.98 25.12 16.06
C PRO A 50 -22.36 26.26 15.12
N ILE A 51 -21.53 27.31 15.04
CA ILE A 51 -21.83 28.54 14.27
C ILE A 51 -21.11 28.54 12.92
N LEU A 52 -19.90 27.99 12.83
CA LEU A 52 -19.06 28.01 11.62
C LEU A 52 -19.25 26.76 10.74
N GLY A 53 -19.95 25.73 11.23
CA GLY A 53 -20.13 24.46 10.53
C GLY A 53 -18.89 23.55 10.61
N THR A 54 -18.82 22.60 9.68
CA THR A 54 -17.70 21.65 9.56
C THR A 54 -16.69 22.14 8.55
N ILE A 55 -15.45 22.31 9.00
CA ILE A 55 -14.29 22.60 8.16
C ILE A 55 -13.38 21.37 8.18
N SER A 56 -12.98 20.91 7.01
CA SER A 56 -12.05 19.80 6.86
C SER A 56 -10.80 20.24 6.11
N ARG A 57 -9.68 19.59 6.42
CA ARG A 57 -8.43 19.71 5.67
C ARG A 57 -7.99 18.33 5.23
N ASN A 58 -7.71 18.17 3.94
CA ASN A 58 -7.18 16.92 3.40
C ASN A 58 -5.65 16.85 3.59
N GLY A 59 -5.03 15.73 3.21
CA GLY A 59 -3.58 15.54 3.36
C GLY A 59 -2.72 16.41 2.43
N ILE A 60 -3.26 16.85 1.29
CA ILE A 60 -2.52 17.61 0.28
C ILE A 60 -2.60 19.14 0.48
N ASP A 61 -3.61 19.61 1.22
CA ASP A 61 -3.86 21.03 1.43
C ASP A 61 -2.74 21.68 2.25
N GLY A 62 -2.26 22.84 1.80
CA GLY A 62 -1.33 23.69 2.56
C GLY A 62 0.07 23.10 2.79
N GLY A 63 0.58 22.28 1.85
CA GLY A 63 1.93 21.72 1.90
C GLY A 63 2.12 20.55 2.86
N GLY A 64 1.03 19.83 3.16
CA GLY A 64 1.03 18.69 4.09
C GLY A 64 1.72 17.43 3.55
N ASP A 65 1.95 16.49 4.46
CA ASP A 65 2.61 15.20 4.21
C ASP A 65 1.80 14.28 3.27
N GLY A 66 0.55 14.64 2.93
CA GLY A 66 -0.29 13.90 1.99
C GLY A 66 0.23 13.89 0.55
N VAL A 67 1.11 14.82 0.15
CA VAL A 67 1.78 14.73 -1.15
C VAL A 67 2.73 13.52 -1.18
N VAL A 68 3.43 13.26 -0.08
CA VAL A 68 4.31 12.08 0.05
C VAL A 68 3.46 10.81 -0.02
N SER A 69 2.36 10.75 0.73
CA SER A 69 1.41 9.63 0.68
C SER A 69 0.86 9.43 -0.74
N LEU A 70 0.51 10.49 -1.46
CA LEU A 70 0.02 10.39 -2.83
C LEU A 70 1.06 9.77 -3.78
N VAL A 71 2.31 10.26 -3.73
CA VAL A 71 3.40 9.74 -4.58
C VAL A 71 3.68 8.28 -4.24
N VAL A 72 3.77 7.94 -2.96
CA VAL A 72 3.97 6.56 -2.50
C VAL A 72 2.82 5.65 -2.96
N GLY A 73 1.58 6.09 -2.80
CA GLY A 73 0.38 5.38 -3.25
C GLY A 73 0.35 5.15 -4.76
N ALA A 74 0.72 6.17 -5.55
CA ALA A 74 0.80 6.07 -7.01
C ALA A 74 1.87 5.05 -7.46
N ILE A 75 3.04 5.05 -6.82
CA ILE A 75 4.10 4.07 -7.10
C ILE A 75 3.64 2.66 -6.74
N LEU A 76 3.03 2.48 -5.56
CA LEU A 76 2.46 1.20 -5.13
C LEU A 76 1.39 0.69 -6.11
N PHE A 77 0.50 1.57 -6.55
CA PHE A 77 -0.53 1.24 -7.53
C PHE A 77 0.08 0.79 -8.86
N ALA A 78 1.08 1.52 -9.37
CA ALA A 78 1.79 1.16 -10.60
C ALA A 78 2.52 -0.18 -10.48
N ILE A 79 3.17 -0.45 -9.35
CA ILE A 79 3.81 -1.75 -9.08
C ILE A 79 2.76 -2.86 -9.05
N GLY A 80 1.67 -2.67 -8.30
CA GLY A 80 0.57 -3.63 -8.22
C GLY A 80 -0.02 -3.94 -9.60
N LEU A 81 -0.27 -2.92 -10.40
CA LEU A 81 -0.75 -3.06 -11.77
C LEU A 81 0.24 -3.86 -12.63
N ALA A 82 1.53 -3.52 -12.58
CA ALA A 82 2.57 -4.24 -13.31
C ALA A 82 2.64 -5.72 -12.89
N ARG A 83 2.43 -6.05 -11.61
CA ARG A 83 2.39 -7.45 -11.14
C ARG A 83 1.17 -8.21 -11.63
N VAL A 84 0.03 -7.53 -11.77
CA VAL A 84 -1.22 -8.12 -12.23
C VAL A 84 -1.22 -8.28 -13.75
N THR A 85 -0.53 -7.42 -14.50
CA THR A 85 -0.52 -7.44 -15.98
C THR A 85 0.70 -8.14 -16.58
N ALA A 86 1.88 -8.08 -15.94
CA ALA A 86 3.13 -8.64 -16.46
C ALA A 86 3.90 -9.50 -15.43
N SER A 87 4.96 -10.17 -15.88
CA SER A 87 5.92 -10.82 -14.98
C SER A 87 6.98 -9.78 -14.58
N VAL A 88 7.10 -9.50 -13.28
CA VAL A 88 8.00 -8.47 -12.75
C VAL A 88 9.26 -9.09 -12.14
N PRO A 89 10.43 -8.41 -12.22
CA PRO A 89 11.66 -8.94 -11.66
C PRO A 89 11.59 -9.07 -10.13
N GLY A 90 12.30 -10.06 -9.58
CA GLY A 90 12.21 -10.46 -8.16
C GLY A 90 12.54 -9.34 -7.17
N TRP A 91 13.44 -8.41 -7.51
CA TRP A 91 13.77 -7.26 -6.65
C TRP A 91 12.56 -6.32 -6.46
N LEU A 92 11.74 -6.17 -7.51
CA LEU A 92 10.55 -5.32 -7.49
C LEU A 92 9.46 -5.92 -6.59
N GLN A 93 9.56 -7.21 -6.23
CA GLN A 93 8.59 -7.89 -5.36
C GLN A 93 8.63 -7.37 -3.91
N ARG A 94 9.80 -6.94 -3.42
CA ARG A 94 9.97 -6.46 -2.03
C ARG A 94 9.71 -4.96 -1.86
N VAL A 95 9.71 -4.19 -2.95
CA VAL A 95 9.55 -2.73 -2.93
C VAL A 95 8.27 -2.27 -2.19
N PRO A 96 7.11 -2.92 -2.35
CA PRO A 96 5.90 -2.53 -1.62
C PRO A 96 5.96 -2.72 -0.12
N ILE A 97 6.87 -3.57 0.40
CA ILE A 97 7.08 -3.67 1.85
C ILE A 97 7.65 -2.34 2.35
N ALA A 98 8.71 -1.85 1.71
CA ALA A 98 9.36 -0.60 2.11
C ALA A 98 8.42 0.61 1.90
N LEU A 99 7.74 0.68 0.75
CA LEU A 99 6.80 1.77 0.46
C LEU A 99 5.55 1.71 1.32
N GLY A 100 5.02 0.51 1.60
CA GLY A 100 3.91 0.31 2.52
C GLY A 100 4.28 0.70 3.95
N ALA A 101 5.48 0.33 4.41
CA ALA A 101 6.00 0.76 5.72
C ALA A 101 6.16 2.28 5.79
N LEU A 102 6.66 2.92 4.73
CA LEU A 102 6.77 4.38 4.65
C LEU A 102 5.38 5.05 4.73
N ALA A 103 4.39 4.57 3.98
CA ALA A 103 3.02 5.08 4.05
C ALA A 103 2.40 4.88 5.45
N GLY A 104 2.68 3.73 6.09
CA GLY A 104 2.26 3.46 7.46
C GLY A 104 2.91 4.40 8.47
N LEU A 105 4.20 4.71 8.30
CA LEU A 105 4.92 5.68 9.14
C LEU A 105 4.31 7.08 9.02
N VAL A 106 4.03 7.54 7.79
CA VAL A 106 3.35 8.83 7.57
C VAL A 106 2.01 8.84 8.30
N ALA A 107 1.18 7.79 8.12
CA ALA A 107 -0.10 7.70 8.80
C ALA A 107 0.03 7.79 10.33
N VAL A 108 1.01 7.11 10.93
CA VAL A 108 1.24 7.15 12.40
C VAL A 108 1.70 8.52 12.87
N VAL A 109 2.64 9.14 12.17
CA VAL A 109 3.17 10.48 12.51
C VAL A 109 2.05 11.52 12.44
N ASP A 110 1.26 11.51 11.36
CA ASP A 110 0.12 12.41 11.21
C ASP A 110 -0.97 12.13 12.24
N PHE A 111 -1.24 10.86 12.57
CA PHE A 111 -2.19 10.52 13.63
C PHE A 111 -1.76 11.12 14.97
N GLY A 112 -0.48 11.00 15.33
CA GLY A 112 0.09 11.61 16.53
C GLY A 112 -0.02 13.13 16.52
N SER A 113 0.44 13.76 15.43
CA SER A 113 0.38 15.22 15.24
C SER A 113 -1.05 15.77 15.35
N VAL A 114 -2.04 15.07 14.78
CA VAL A 114 -3.45 15.46 14.91
C VAL A 114 -3.91 15.30 16.36
N ASN A 115 -3.66 14.16 17.01
CA ASN A 115 -4.08 13.94 18.40
C ASN A 115 -3.44 14.93 19.37
N ASP A 116 -2.17 15.27 19.19
CA ASP A 116 -1.48 16.27 20.01
C ASP A 116 -2.13 17.64 19.87
N LYS A 117 -2.51 18.03 18.65
CA LYS A 117 -3.25 19.28 18.39
C LYS A 117 -4.64 19.27 19.01
N LEU A 118 -5.33 18.12 19.01
CA LEU A 118 -6.63 17.95 19.67
C LEU A 118 -6.50 18.07 21.19
N ALA A 119 -5.46 17.50 21.79
CA ALA A 119 -5.20 17.54 23.23
C ALA A 119 -4.81 18.93 23.73
N GLN A 120 -4.22 19.77 22.87
CA GLN A 120 -3.83 21.14 23.19
C GLN A 120 -4.99 22.14 23.10
N LEU A 121 -6.19 21.73 22.70
CA LEU A 121 -7.35 22.61 22.68
C LEU A 121 -7.74 23.03 24.10
N PRO A 122 -7.90 24.34 24.38
CA PRO A 122 -8.38 24.80 25.68
C PRO A 122 -9.72 24.17 26.02
N SER A 123 -9.92 23.77 27.29
CA SER A 123 -11.17 23.13 27.74
C SER A 123 -12.41 24.01 27.50
N SER A 124 -12.22 25.33 27.46
CA SER A 124 -13.24 26.32 27.10
C SER A 124 -13.67 26.23 25.63
N SER A 125 -12.77 25.78 24.75
CA SER A 125 -13.00 25.62 23.31
C SER A 125 -13.56 24.24 22.97
N SER A 126 -13.15 23.19 23.67
CA SER A 126 -13.62 21.80 23.43
C SER A 126 -15.10 21.59 23.79
N ALA A 127 -15.67 22.43 24.65
CA ALA A 127 -17.10 22.41 24.97
C ALA A 127 -17.98 22.82 23.77
N PHE A 128 -17.41 23.56 22.81
CA PHE A 128 -18.11 24.10 21.65
C PHE A 128 -17.49 23.70 20.30
N VAL A 129 -16.26 23.15 20.27
CA VAL A 129 -15.57 22.77 19.04
C VAL A 129 -15.20 21.30 19.14
N ALA A 130 -15.78 20.49 18.25
CA ALA A 130 -15.44 19.08 18.11
C ALA A 130 -14.41 18.93 16.99
N ALA A 131 -13.22 18.46 17.31
CA ALA A 131 -12.19 18.18 16.32
C ALA A 131 -11.80 16.70 16.37
N SER A 132 -11.58 16.09 15.21
CA SER A 132 -11.37 14.65 15.10
C SER A 132 -10.45 14.29 13.94
N VAL A 133 -9.85 13.10 14.04
CA VAL A 133 -9.09 12.48 12.97
C VAL A 133 -10.05 12.10 11.83
N GLY A 134 -9.72 12.54 10.62
CA GLY A 134 -10.52 12.31 9.43
C GLY A 134 -10.33 10.92 8.82
N PRO A 135 -11.28 10.46 7.98
CA PRO A 135 -11.28 9.14 7.35
C PRO A 135 -10.06 8.88 6.45
N GLY A 136 -9.42 9.92 5.90
CA GLY A 136 -8.29 9.80 5.00
C GLY A 136 -7.09 9.10 5.65
N LEU A 137 -6.80 9.41 6.91
CA LEU A 137 -5.68 8.78 7.64
C LEU A 137 -5.90 7.28 7.87
N TYR A 138 -7.13 6.87 8.20
CA TYR A 138 -7.47 5.45 8.30
C TYR A 138 -7.32 4.74 6.94
N MET A 139 -7.71 5.39 5.86
CA MET A 139 -7.61 4.84 4.51
C MET A 139 -6.14 4.64 4.08
N VAL A 140 -5.27 5.61 4.38
CA VAL A 140 -3.82 5.48 4.17
C VAL A 140 -3.24 4.35 5.01
N ALA A 141 -3.61 4.24 6.30
CA ALA A 141 -3.14 3.17 7.18
C ALA A 141 -3.55 1.78 6.68
N ILE A 142 -4.80 1.59 6.27
CA ILE A 142 -5.29 0.31 5.72
C ILE A 142 -4.56 -0.01 4.40
N GLY A 143 -4.40 0.98 3.52
CA GLY A 143 -3.67 0.80 2.26
C GLY A 143 -2.20 0.44 2.46
N ALA A 144 -1.56 1.00 3.49
CA ALA A 144 -0.20 0.64 3.90
C ALA A 144 -0.11 -0.83 4.31
N VAL A 145 -1.04 -1.32 5.15
CA VAL A 145 -1.11 -2.74 5.55
C VAL A 145 -1.27 -3.65 4.33
N PHE A 146 -2.19 -3.31 3.41
CA PHE A 146 -2.40 -4.11 2.19
C PHE A 146 -1.15 -4.15 1.31
N SER A 147 -0.41 -3.04 1.24
CA SER A 147 0.83 -2.95 0.46
C SER A 147 1.96 -3.77 1.07
N VAL A 148 2.07 -3.79 2.41
CA VAL A 148 3.03 -4.65 3.12
C VAL A 148 2.69 -6.12 2.88
N ILE A 149 1.44 -6.52 3.09
CA ILE A 149 1.00 -7.92 2.87
C ILE A 149 1.17 -8.31 1.40
N GLY A 150 0.81 -7.44 0.46
CA GLY A 150 0.99 -7.66 -0.97
C GLY A 150 2.46 -7.72 -1.40
N GLY A 151 3.38 -7.16 -0.62
CA GLY A 151 4.83 -7.28 -0.81
C GLY A 151 5.44 -8.54 -0.20
N LEU A 152 4.78 -9.19 0.75
CA LEU A 152 5.24 -10.46 1.32
C LEU A 152 5.11 -11.57 0.28
N VAL A 153 6.22 -11.87 -0.38
CA VAL A 153 6.37 -13.06 -1.22
C VAL A 153 6.58 -14.25 -0.29
N THR A 154 5.56 -15.08 -0.10
CA THR A 154 5.85 -16.46 0.26
C THR A 154 6.30 -17.16 -1.01
N ASP A 155 7.62 -17.33 -1.11
CA ASP A 155 8.26 -18.12 -2.15
C ASP A 155 8.21 -19.58 -1.68
N PRO A 156 7.22 -20.41 -2.08
CA PRO A 156 7.13 -21.80 -1.61
C PRO A 156 8.36 -22.64 -2.00
N ALA A 157 9.23 -22.12 -2.87
CA ALA A 157 10.43 -22.81 -3.34
C ALA A 157 11.64 -22.72 -2.40
N LYS A 158 11.64 -21.84 -1.38
CA LYS A 158 12.79 -21.67 -0.47
C LYS A 158 12.70 -22.44 0.85
N THR A 159 11.54 -23.01 1.17
CA THR A 159 11.34 -23.76 2.42
C THR A 159 11.85 -25.21 2.37
N ASN A 160 12.24 -25.74 1.19
CA ASN A 160 12.69 -27.12 1.01
C ASN A 160 14.23 -27.28 0.85
N ARG A 161 15.03 -26.31 1.31
CA ARG A 161 16.51 -26.43 1.32
C ARG A 161 17.13 -26.09 2.69
N SER A 162 16.51 -26.56 3.77
CA SER A 162 17.12 -26.61 5.10
C SER A 162 17.17 -28.04 5.58
#